data_AF-A0AAW9QWY6-F1
#
_entry.id   AF-A0AAW9QWY6-F1
#
_cell.length_a   1.000
_cell.length_b   1.000
_cell.length_c   1.000
_cell.angle_alpha   90.00
_cell.angle_beta   90.00
_cell.angle_gamma   90.00
#
_symmetry.space_group_name_H-M   'P 1'
#
loop_
_entity.id
_entity.type
_entity.pdbx_description
1 polymer ?
#
loop_
_entity_poly.entity_id
_entity_poly.type
_entity_poly.pdbx_seq_one_letter_code
_entity_poly.pdbx_strand_id
1 'polypeptide(L)'
;MARRNPNDREKSARNVADRGDPNLSADFDIYQDLARLQDLIFESYHVPMTRWTLIDEGQVSEQIEIIYETVPESVQKALALLEKEREILSEAEEYAARLVRSAQQRAAQILDESGIIQQAERQAAQIREQVRQECEAAQQQTLSEIERMRQMAVQELQQLRQQTVAECQEIQSGADEYSERVLGDLERQLGQMLQVVRNGRQQVRHQPTNGKTHLNERHERRA
;
A
#
# COMPACT_ATOMS: atom_id res chain seq x y z
N MET A 1 -19.51 14.36 -4.04
CA MET A 1 -19.89 14.56 -5.45
C MET A 1 -21.32 15.10 -5.51
N ALA A 2 -21.49 16.43 -5.51
CA ALA A 2 -22.80 17.06 -5.60
C ALA A 2 -23.26 17.10 -7.07
N ARG A 3 -24.41 16.50 -7.37
CA ARG A 3 -25.00 16.46 -8.71
C ARG A 3 -25.46 17.86 -9.09
N ARG A 4 -24.80 18.45 -10.08
CA ARG A 4 -25.17 19.74 -10.68
C ARG A 4 -26.50 19.55 -11.42
N ASN A 5 -27.52 20.29 -11.00
CA ASN A 5 -28.89 20.18 -11.47
C ASN A 5 -28.95 20.58 -12.97
N PRO A 6 -29.55 19.79 -13.87
CA PRO A 6 -29.61 20.11 -15.30
C PRO A 6 -30.42 21.40 -15.61
N ASN A 7 -31.24 21.85 -14.68
CA ASN A 7 -32.14 22.99 -14.83
C ASN A 7 -31.44 24.38 -14.77
N ASP A 8 -30.20 24.44 -14.28
CA ASP A 8 -29.47 25.72 -14.15
C ASP A 8 -28.85 26.18 -15.50
N ARG A 9 -28.65 25.26 -16.44
CA ARG A 9 -28.16 25.58 -17.80
C ARG A 9 -29.24 26.20 -18.69
N GLU A 10 -30.49 25.78 -18.55
CA GLU A 10 -31.60 26.32 -19.37
C GLU A 10 -32.03 27.73 -18.94
N LYS A 11 -31.92 28.08 -17.65
CA LYS A 11 -32.21 29.45 -17.19
C LYS A 11 -31.16 30.48 -17.63
N SER A 12 -29.89 30.09 -17.76
CA SER A 12 -28.85 31.01 -18.27
C SER A 12 -28.93 31.23 -19.77
N ALA A 13 -29.44 30.27 -20.55
CA ALA A 13 -29.55 30.39 -22.01
C ALA A 13 -30.73 31.29 -22.45
N ARG A 14 -31.79 31.41 -21.65
CA ARG A 14 -32.98 32.22 -22.00
C ARG A 14 -32.84 33.73 -21.78
N ASN A 15 -31.81 34.19 -21.05
CA ASN A 15 -31.60 35.61 -20.76
C ASN A 15 -30.70 36.35 -21.76
N VAL A 16 -30.24 35.70 -22.83
CA VAL A 16 -29.35 36.32 -23.85
C VAL A 16 -30.12 36.80 -25.09
N ALA A 17 -31.40 36.42 -25.25
CA ALA A 17 -32.18 36.70 -26.46
C ALA A 17 -33.00 38.01 -26.42
N ASP A 18 -32.86 38.84 -25.38
CA ASP A 18 -33.66 40.06 -25.19
C ASP A 18 -32.79 41.30 -24.96
N ARG A 19 -31.69 41.42 -25.71
CA ARG A 19 -31.02 42.70 -25.91
C ARG A 19 -31.39 43.18 -27.31
N GLY A 20 -32.53 43.85 -27.41
CA GLY A 20 -32.77 44.74 -28.54
C GLY A 20 -31.65 45.77 -28.56
N ASP A 21 -30.81 45.72 -29.58
CA ASP A 21 -29.71 46.66 -29.76
C ASP A 21 -30.29 48.08 -29.88
N PRO A 22 -30.05 48.98 -28.91
CA PRO A 22 -30.60 50.35 -28.94
C PRO A 22 -30.04 51.18 -30.10
N ASN A 23 -29.07 50.66 -30.85
CA ASN A 23 -28.48 51.31 -32.01
C ASN A 23 -29.34 51.24 -33.27
N LEU A 24 -30.30 50.30 -33.37
CA LEU A 24 -31.22 50.31 -34.52
C LEU A 24 -32.10 51.57 -34.56
N SER A 25 -32.33 52.22 -33.42
CA SER A 25 -33.11 53.46 -33.34
C SER A 25 -32.36 54.65 -33.95
N ALA A 26 -31.05 54.77 -33.70
CA ALA A 26 -30.27 55.91 -34.18
C ALA A 26 -30.04 55.89 -35.70
N ASP A 27 -29.85 54.71 -36.29
CA ASP A 27 -29.85 54.57 -37.76
C ASP A 27 -31.22 54.97 -38.32
N PHE A 28 -32.32 54.53 -37.69
CA PHE A 28 -33.67 54.82 -38.13
C PHE A 28 -33.99 56.32 -38.12
N ASP A 29 -33.51 57.07 -37.11
CA ASP A 29 -33.76 58.50 -36.96
C ASP A 29 -33.05 59.33 -38.05
N ILE A 30 -31.78 59.05 -38.37
CA ILE A 30 -31.02 59.80 -39.39
C ILE A 30 -31.59 59.57 -40.80
N TYR A 31 -31.90 58.31 -41.14
CA TYR A 31 -32.48 57.98 -42.44
C TYR A 31 -33.90 58.55 -42.57
N GLN A 32 -34.69 58.57 -41.49
CA GLN A 32 -36.03 59.15 -41.47
C GLN A 32 -35.99 60.67 -41.63
N ASP A 33 -35.04 61.36 -41.00
CA ASP A 33 -34.89 62.81 -41.12
C ASP A 33 -34.36 63.24 -42.50
N LEU A 34 -33.43 62.48 -43.08
CA LEU A 34 -32.97 62.66 -44.46
C LEU A 34 -34.08 62.35 -45.47
N ALA A 35 -34.88 61.30 -45.23
CA ALA A 35 -36.04 60.97 -46.05
C ALA A 35 -37.10 62.07 -46.00
N ARG A 36 -37.35 62.65 -44.82
CA ARG A 36 -38.28 63.77 -44.65
C ARG A 36 -37.78 65.04 -45.36
N LEU A 37 -36.49 65.33 -45.29
CA LEU A 37 -35.86 66.41 -46.08
C LEU A 37 -36.02 66.15 -47.58
N GLN A 38 -35.80 64.90 -48.01
CA GLN A 38 -35.97 64.48 -49.39
C GLN A 38 -37.43 64.65 -49.85
N ASP A 39 -38.40 64.23 -49.04
CA ASP A 39 -39.83 64.37 -49.32
C ASP A 39 -40.25 65.84 -49.42
N LEU A 40 -39.75 66.71 -48.53
CA LEU A 40 -39.95 68.18 -48.62
C LEU A 40 -39.41 68.77 -49.93
N ILE A 41 -38.28 68.26 -50.42
CA ILE A 41 -37.70 68.65 -51.70
C ILE A 41 -38.54 68.09 -52.87
N PHE A 42 -39.15 66.91 -52.75
CA PHE A 42 -39.99 66.31 -53.81
C PHE A 42 -41.42 66.87 -53.87
N GLU A 43 -42.03 67.22 -52.73
CA GLU A 43 -43.39 67.78 -52.64
C GLU A 43 -43.46 69.28 -52.98
N SER A 44 -42.30 69.93 -53.09
CA SER A 44 -42.20 71.36 -53.38
C SER A 44 -42.54 71.70 -54.85
N TYR A 45 -43.00 72.94 -55.07
CA TYR A 45 -43.61 73.35 -56.34
C TYR A 45 -42.55 73.44 -57.45
N HIS A 46 -42.56 72.47 -58.38
CA HIS A 46 -41.66 72.48 -59.53
C HIS A 46 -42.16 73.46 -60.59
N VAL A 47 -41.33 74.42 -60.98
CA VAL A 47 -41.69 75.38 -62.02
C VAL A 47 -41.59 74.69 -63.40
N PRO A 48 -42.67 74.64 -64.19
CA PRO A 48 -42.64 73.98 -65.51
C PRO A 48 -41.73 74.75 -66.48
N MET A 49 -40.99 74.02 -67.32
CA MET A 49 -39.99 74.54 -68.28
C MET A 49 -38.65 75.01 -67.68
N THR A 50 -38.48 75.03 -66.35
CA THR A 50 -37.19 75.32 -65.69
C THR A 50 -36.76 74.16 -64.80
N ARG A 51 -35.48 74.08 -64.41
CA ARG A 51 -34.99 73.09 -63.43
C ARG A 51 -35.08 73.61 -61.97
N TRP A 52 -35.96 74.57 -61.72
CA TRP A 52 -36.04 75.24 -60.42
C TRP A 52 -37.23 74.74 -59.63
N THR A 53 -36.95 74.36 -58.39
CA THR A 53 -37.94 73.88 -57.44
C THR A 53 -38.13 74.95 -56.37
N LEU A 54 -39.35 75.42 -56.19
CA LEU A 54 -39.67 76.44 -55.18
C LEU A 54 -39.96 75.74 -53.86
N ILE A 55 -38.96 75.77 -52.99
CA ILE A 55 -38.96 75.11 -51.68
C ILE A 55 -39.25 76.16 -50.61
N ASP A 56 -40.05 75.79 -49.61
CA ASP A 56 -40.23 76.60 -48.40
C ASP A 56 -38.92 76.60 -47.59
N GLU A 57 -38.22 77.73 -47.63
CA GLU A 57 -36.96 77.95 -46.93
C GLU A 57 -37.06 77.66 -45.43
N GLY A 58 -38.21 77.95 -44.80
CA GLY A 58 -38.41 77.74 -43.37
C GLY A 58 -38.42 76.26 -43.00
N GLN A 59 -39.20 75.45 -43.72
CA GLN A 59 -39.35 74.02 -43.42
C GLN A 59 -38.08 73.22 -43.73
N VAL A 60 -37.37 73.58 -44.81
CA VAL A 60 -36.10 72.93 -45.15
C VAL A 60 -34.98 73.36 -44.21
N SER A 61 -34.93 74.62 -43.79
CA SER A 61 -33.95 75.06 -42.80
C SER A 61 -34.16 74.37 -41.45
N GLU A 62 -35.41 74.24 -40.99
CA GLU A 62 -35.74 73.52 -39.75
C GLU A 62 -35.33 72.05 -39.81
N GLN A 63 -35.61 71.37 -40.92
CA GLN A 63 -35.24 69.96 -41.09
C GLN A 63 -33.71 69.77 -41.20
N ILE A 64 -32.99 70.70 -41.83
CA ILE A 64 -31.51 70.68 -41.86
C ILE A 64 -30.94 70.91 -40.46
N GLU A 65 -31.54 71.80 -39.67
CA GLU A 65 -31.13 72.08 -38.28
C GLU A 65 -31.31 70.84 -37.41
N ILE A 66 -32.44 70.13 -37.51
CA ILE A 66 -32.69 68.86 -36.82
C ILE A 66 -31.63 67.80 -37.19
N ILE A 67 -31.32 67.65 -38.48
CA ILE A 67 -30.27 66.71 -38.94
C ILE A 67 -28.90 67.11 -38.38
N TYR A 68 -28.59 68.41 -38.37
CA TYR A 68 -27.32 68.91 -37.85
C TYR A 68 -27.17 68.71 -36.33
N GLU A 69 -28.26 68.76 -35.58
CA GLU A 69 -28.26 68.47 -34.14
C GLU A 69 -28.19 66.96 -33.85
N THR A 70 -28.91 66.14 -34.61
CA THR A 70 -29.10 64.71 -34.31
C THR A 70 -27.94 63.82 -34.83
N VAL A 71 -27.36 64.15 -35.98
CA VAL A 71 -26.29 63.35 -36.59
C VAL A 71 -25.02 63.29 -35.72
N PRO A 72 -24.48 64.39 -35.17
CA PRO A 72 -23.27 64.31 -34.33
C PRO A 72 -23.47 63.43 -33.09
N GLU A 73 -24.65 63.48 -32.46
CA GLU A 73 -24.96 62.67 -31.27
C GLU A 73 -24.98 61.17 -31.60
N SER A 74 -25.59 60.78 -32.73
CA SER A 74 -25.63 59.39 -33.18
C SER A 74 -24.23 58.84 -33.50
N VAL A 75 -23.37 59.63 -34.17
CA VAL A 75 -21.97 59.25 -34.47
C VAL A 75 -21.16 59.10 -33.18
N GLN A 76 -21.35 59.99 -32.20
CA GLN A 76 -20.70 59.87 -30.89
C GLN A 76 -21.12 58.59 -30.15
N LYS A 77 -22.41 58.25 -30.17
CA LYS A 77 -22.93 56.99 -29.60
C LYS A 77 -22.32 55.76 -30.29
N ALA A 78 -22.22 55.78 -31.62
CA ALA A 78 -21.62 54.67 -32.38
C ALA A 78 -20.12 54.48 -32.06
N LEU A 79 -19.36 55.58 -31.94
CA LEU A 79 -17.95 55.52 -31.53
C LEU A 79 -17.80 54.99 -30.10
N ALA A 80 -18.65 55.43 -29.17
CA ALA A 80 -18.65 54.93 -27.79
C ALA A 80 -18.99 53.44 -27.71
N LEU A 81 -19.89 52.95 -28.58
CA LEU A 81 -20.17 51.52 -28.68
C LEU A 81 -18.97 50.73 -29.18
N LEU A 82 -18.30 51.22 -30.24
CA LEU A 82 -17.10 50.57 -30.79
C LEU A 82 -15.97 50.50 -29.76
N GLU A 83 -15.80 51.55 -28.96
CA GLU A 83 -14.83 51.55 -27.86
C GLU A 83 -15.19 50.51 -26.79
N LYS A 84 -16.46 50.45 -26.40
CA LYS A 84 -16.97 49.46 -25.46
C LYS A 84 -16.86 48.02 -25.97
N GLU A 85 -17.11 47.79 -27.26
CA GLU A 85 -16.92 46.48 -27.87
C GLU A 85 -15.46 46.05 -27.80
N ARG A 86 -14.52 46.96 -28.11
CA ARG A 86 -13.08 46.69 -28.01
C ARG A 86 -12.66 46.39 -26.57
N GLU A 87 -13.19 47.12 -25.60
CA GLU A 87 -12.96 46.86 -24.17
C GLU A 87 -13.43 45.44 -23.80
N ILE A 88 -14.68 45.09 -24.15
CA ILE A 88 -15.24 43.76 -23.87
C ILE A 88 -14.42 42.65 -24.54
N LEU A 89 -13.99 42.85 -25.80
CA LEU A 89 -13.14 41.88 -26.50
C LEU A 89 -11.80 41.71 -25.80
N SER A 90 -11.15 42.80 -25.40
CA SER A 90 -9.88 42.75 -24.66
C SER A 90 -10.05 42.02 -23.32
N GLU A 91 -11.11 42.30 -22.57
CA GLU A 91 -11.40 41.61 -21.31
C GLU A 91 -11.68 40.12 -21.53
N ALA A 92 -12.42 39.77 -22.58
CA ALA A 92 -12.71 38.39 -22.93
C ALA A 92 -11.45 37.62 -23.34
N GLU A 93 -10.55 38.26 -24.11
CA GLU A 93 -9.25 37.70 -24.48
C GLU A 93 -8.36 37.47 -23.25
N GLU A 94 -8.27 38.46 -22.36
CA GLU A 94 -7.53 38.30 -21.10
C GLU A 94 -8.11 37.18 -20.23
N TYR A 95 -9.43 37.12 -20.11
CA TYR A 95 -10.11 36.08 -19.34
C TYR A 95 -9.85 34.70 -19.95
N ALA A 96 -9.96 34.56 -21.27
CA ALA A 96 -9.66 33.32 -21.97
C ALA A 96 -8.21 32.90 -21.77
N ALA A 97 -7.26 33.84 -21.89
CA ALA A 97 -5.84 33.59 -21.66
C ALA A 97 -5.56 33.14 -20.22
N ARG A 98 -6.17 33.79 -19.22
CA ARG A 98 -6.07 33.39 -17.81
C ARG A 98 -6.67 32.02 -17.58
N LEU A 99 -7.82 31.71 -18.19
CA LEU A 99 -8.48 30.42 -18.07
C LEU A 99 -7.59 29.30 -18.63
N VAL A 100 -7.05 29.46 -19.84
CA VAL A 100 -6.14 28.50 -20.46
C VAL A 100 -4.90 28.29 -19.60
N ARG A 101 -4.26 29.37 -19.12
CA ARG A 101 -3.09 29.29 -18.23
C ARG A 101 -3.43 28.51 -16.95
N SER A 102 -4.56 28.80 -16.32
CA SER A 102 -4.99 28.11 -15.09
C SER A 102 -5.28 26.61 -15.34
N ALA A 103 -5.86 26.27 -16.49
CA ALA A 103 -6.13 24.89 -16.87
C ALA A 103 -4.83 24.12 -17.12
N GLN A 104 -3.87 24.72 -17.83
CA GLN A 104 -2.54 24.15 -18.06
C GLN A 104 -1.79 23.92 -16.73
N GLN A 105 -1.81 24.89 -15.82
CA GLN A 105 -1.18 24.76 -14.50
C GLN A 105 -1.79 23.61 -13.68
N ARG A 106 -3.11 23.49 -13.65
CA ARG A 106 -3.78 22.37 -12.97
C ARG A 106 -3.47 21.03 -13.62
N ALA A 107 -3.43 20.97 -14.96
CA ALA A 107 -3.06 19.75 -15.67
C ALA A 107 -1.63 19.30 -15.33
N ALA A 108 -0.69 20.24 -15.27
CA ALA A 108 0.68 19.97 -14.85
C ALA A 108 0.75 19.43 -13.41
N GLN A 109 0.03 20.06 -12.48
CA GLN A 109 -0.04 19.60 -11.08
C GLN A 109 -0.58 18.16 -10.96
N ILE A 110 -1.67 17.84 -11.67
CA ILE A 110 -2.26 16.50 -11.65
C ILE A 110 -1.29 15.46 -12.24
N LEU A 111 -0.56 15.81 -13.30
CA LEU A 111 0.47 14.96 -13.90
C LEU A 111 1.63 14.70 -12.93
N ASP A 112 2.11 15.73 -12.24
CA ASP A 112 3.16 15.61 -11.24
C ASP A 112 2.71 14.72 -10.07
N GLU A 113 1.49 14.94 -9.55
CA GLU A 113 0.88 14.07 -8.53
C GLU A 113 0.78 12.62 -9.00
N SER A 114 0.32 12.39 -10.24
CA SER A 114 0.25 11.05 -10.84
C SER A 114 1.65 10.43 -10.99
N GLY A 115 2.66 11.22 -11.32
CA GLY A 115 4.05 10.78 -11.41
C GLY A 115 4.59 10.30 -10.06
N ILE A 116 4.32 11.06 -9.00
CA ILE A 116 4.68 10.70 -7.62
C ILE A 116 3.97 9.41 -7.21
N ILE A 117 2.66 9.27 -7.50
CA ILE A 117 1.90 8.07 -7.17
C ILE A 117 2.48 6.85 -7.90
N GLN A 118 2.74 6.94 -9.20
CA GLN A 118 3.34 5.84 -9.96
C GLN A 118 4.73 5.47 -9.44
N GLN A 119 5.56 6.45 -9.08
CA GLN A 119 6.86 6.20 -8.50
C GLN A 119 6.74 5.49 -7.14
N ALA A 120 5.84 5.96 -6.27
CA ALA A 120 5.57 5.34 -4.97
C ALA A 120 5.05 3.90 -5.14
N GLU A 121 4.17 3.65 -6.11
CA GLU A 121 3.68 2.29 -6.42
C GLU A 121 4.81 1.37 -6.88
N ARG A 122 5.71 1.85 -7.74
CA ARG A 122 6.89 1.08 -8.19
C ARG A 122 7.82 0.76 -7.02
N GLN A 123 8.11 1.74 -6.16
CA GLN A 123 8.92 1.53 -4.97
C GLN A 123 8.26 0.55 -4.01
N ALA A 124 6.95 0.68 -3.76
CA ALA A 124 6.21 -0.26 -2.92
C ALA A 124 6.17 -1.68 -3.52
N ALA A 125 6.08 -1.82 -4.84
CA ALA A 125 6.20 -3.12 -5.51
C ALA A 125 7.59 -3.73 -5.33
N GLN A 126 8.65 -2.94 -5.51
CA GLN A 126 10.04 -3.38 -5.29
C GLN A 126 10.28 -3.81 -3.85
N ILE A 127 9.84 -3.02 -2.87
CA ILE A 127 9.98 -3.35 -1.44
C ILE A 127 9.22 -4.65 -1.13
N ARG A 128 8.00 -4.81 -1.64
CA ARG A 128 7.22 -6.05 -1.42
C ARG A 128 7.92 -7.28 -2.01
N GLU A 129 8.48 -7.16 -3.20
CA GLU A 129 9.21 -8.25 -3.83
C GLU A 129 10.50 -8.59 -3.06
N GLN A 130 11.24 -7.56 -2.63
CA GLN A 130 12.44 -7.76 -1.83
C GLN A 130 12.11 -8.43 -0.49
N VAL A 131 11.12 -7.94 0.25
CA VAL A 131 10.67 -8.55 1.52
C VAL A 131 10.22 -9.99 1.30
N ARG A 132 9.52 -10.27 0.20
CA ARG A 132 9.11 -11.63 -0.15
C ARG A 132 10.32 -12.54 -0.35
N GLN A 133 11.30 -12.12 -1.14
CA GLN A 133 12.52 -12.89 -1.38
C GLN A 133 13.32 -13.11 -0.10
N GLU A 134 13.44 -12.09 0.75
CA GLU A 134 14.11 -12.20 2.05
C GLU A 134 13.37 -13.15 2.99
N CYS A 135 12.03 -13.10 3.03
CA CYS A 135 11.23 -14.04 3.83
C CYS A 135 11.39 -15.48 3.32
N GLU A 136 11.31 -15.70 2.01
CA GLU A 136 11.48 -17.03 1.41
C GLU A 136 12.89 -17.58 1.69
N ALA A 137 13.93 -16.75 1.58
CA ALA A 137 15.30 -17.12 1.90
C ALA A 137 15.48 -17.44 3.39
N ALA A 138 14.96 -16.60 4.29
CA ALA A 138 15.03 -16.83 5.73
C ALA A 138 14.30 -18.12 6.13
N GLN A 139 13.11 -18.38 5.55
CA GLN A 139 12.38 -19.63 5.76
C GLN A 139 13.18 -20.85 5.31
N GLN A 140 13.76 -20.81 4.10
CA GLN A 140 14.60 -21.90 3.59
C GLN A 140 15.81 -22.14 4.48
N GLN A 141 16.48 -21.08 4.95
CA GLN A 141 17.58 -21.17 5.88
C GLN A 141 17.15 -21.84 7.19
N THR A 142 16.08 -21.36 7.82
CA THR A 142 15.55 -21.93 9.06
C THR A 142 15.18 -23.41 8.90
N LEU A 143 14.54 -23.78 7.78
CA LEU A 143 14.22 -25.19 7.51
C LEU A 143 15.48 -26.04 7.41
N SER A 144 16.51 -25.57 6.69
CA SER A 144 17.78 -26.28 6.56
C SER A 144 18.51 -26.43 7.91
N GLU A 145 18.42 -25.42 8.79
CA GLU A 145 18.99 -25.47 10.13
C GLU A 145 18.25 -26.46 11.03
N ILE A 146 16.91 -26.46 10.99
CA ILE A 146 16.08 -27.42 11.72
C ILE A 146 16.41 -28.85 11.26
N GLU A 147 16.52 -29.07 9.96
CA GLU A 147 16.86 -30.39 9.41
C GLU A 147 18.24 -30.87 9.87
N ARG A 148 19.26 -29.99 9.83
CA ARG A 148 20.61 -30.29 10.35
C ARG A 148 20.58 -30.61 11.84
N MET A 149 19.91 -29.78 12.64
CA MET A 149 19.79 -29.99 14.07
C MET A 149 19.08 -31.32 14.39
N ARG A 150 18.01 -31.63 13.65
CA ARG A 150 17.29 -32.90 13.78
C ARG A 150 18.21 -34.09 13.46
N GLN A 151 19.00 -34.01 12.41
CA GLN A 151 19.95 -35.08 12.05
C GLN A 151 20.99 -35.30 13.13
N MET A 152 21.59 -34.22 13.66
CA MET A 152 22.56 -34.31 14.76
C MET A 152 21.93 -34.93 16.01
N ALA A 153 20.75 -34.46 16.43
CA ALA A 153 20.05 -35.00 17.59
C ALA A 153 19.73 -36.50 17.44
N VAL A 154 19.31 -36.93 16.25
CA VAL A 154 19.08 -38.37 15.97
C VAL A 154 20.38 -39.16 16.08
N GLN A 155 21.49 -38.64 15.56
CA GLN A 155 22.79 -39.31 15.65
C GLN A 155 23.28 -39.41 17.10
N GLU A 156 23.17 -38.34 17.88
CA GLU A 156 23.53 -38.32 19.31
C GLU A 156 22.69 -39.32 20.11
N LEU A 157 21.37 -39.33 19.90
CA LEU A 157 20.48 -40.30 20.55
C LEU A 157 20.83 -41.75 20.19
N GLN A 158 21.19 -42.01 18.94
CA GLN A 158 21.63 -43.34 18.52
C GLN A 158 22.93 -43.75 19.20
N GLN A 159 23.90 -42.84 19.30
CA GLN A 159 25.19 -43.10 19.94
C GLN A 159 25.02 -43.33 21.45
N LEU A 160 24.25 -42.46 22.12
CA LEU A 160 23.93 -42.63 23.54
C LEU A 160 23.26 -43.99 23.80
N ARG A 161 22.27 -44.34 22.97
CA ARG A 161 21.59 -45.64 23.08
C ARG A 161 22.57 -46.80 22.94
N GLN A 162 23.49 -46.74 21.98
CA GLN A 162 24.50 -47.79 21.80
C GLN A 162 25.42 -47.89 23.03
N GLN A 163 25.87 -46.76 23.56
CA GLN A 163 26.71 -46.72 24.76
C GLN A 163 25.99 -47.29 25.98
N THR A 164 24.75 -46.86 26.25
CA THR A 164 23.96 -47.37 27.38
C THR A 164 23.71 -48.87 27.25
N VAL A 165 23.45 -49.37 26.03
CA VAL A 165 23.28 -50.82 25.80
C VAL A 165 24.58 -51.57 26.08
N ALA A 166 25.72 -51.06 25.62
CA ALA A 166 27.03 -51.68 25.88
C ALA A 166 27.35 -51.69 27.38
N GLU A 167 27.17 -50.57 28.08
CA GLU A 167 27.35 -50.47 29.53
C GLU A 167 26.46 -51.46 30.29
N CYS A 168 25.19 -51.58 29.91
CA CYS A 168 24.28 -52.55 30.52
C CYS A 168 24.76 -54.00 30.30
N GLN A 169 25.30 -54.31 29.12
CA GLN A 169 25.85 -55.64 28.82
C GLN A 169 27.12 -55.92 29.64
N GLU A 170 28.00 -54.94 29.81
CA GLU A 170 29.19 -55.06 30.65
C GLU A 170 28.82 -55.28 32.12
N ILE A 171 27.87 -54.50 32.65
CA ILE A 171 27.39 -54.66 34.02
C ILE A 171 26.77 -56.04 34.24
N GLN A 172 25.92 -56.51 33.30
CA GLN A 172 25.33 -57.85 33.38
C GLN A 172 26.40 -58.93 33.36
N SER A 173 27.35 -58.86 32.42
CA SER A 173 28.43 -59.84 32.31
C SER A 173 29.32 -59.86 33.57
N GLY A 174 29.63 -58.69 34.13
CA GLY A 174 30.40 -58.59 35.37
C GLY A 174 29.65 -59.14 36.59
N ALA A 175 28.32 -58.96 36.65
CA ALA A 175 27.48 -59.52 37.71
C ALA A 175 27.36 -61.05 37.60
N ASP A 176 27.24 -61.58 36.38
CA ASP A 176 27.24 -63.02 36.11
C ASP A 176 28.58 -63.65 36.52
N GLU A 177 29.71 -63.05 36.12
CA GLU A 177 31.04 -63.53 36.49
C GLU A 177 31.27 -63.48 38.01
N TYR A 178 30.84 -62.41 38.67
CA TYR A 178 30.92 -62.29 40.12
C TYR A 178 30.11 -63.38 40.82
N SER A 179 28.89 -63.64 40.33
CA SER A 179 28.00 -64.67 40.89
C SER A 179 28.61 -66.07 40.74
N GLU A 180 29.14 -66.40 39.57
CA GLU A 180 29.80 -67.69 39.32
C GLU A 180 31.02 -67.86 40.24
N ARG A 181 31.82 -66.80 40.42
CA ARG A 181 32.99 -66.82 41.31
C ARG A 181 32.58 -67.07 42.77
N VAL A 182 31.61 -66.31 43.28
CA VAL A 182 31.15 -66.43 44.68
C VAL A 182 30.51 -67.80 44.93
N LEU A 183 29.68 -68.28 44.00
CA LEU A 183 29.06 -69.60 44.10
C LEU A 183 30.10 -70.72 44.02
N GLY A 184 31.07 -70.63 43.12
CA GLY A 184 32.18 -71.58 43.03
C GLY A 184 33.08 -71.58 44.27
N ASP A 185 33.31 -70.42 44.89
CA ASP A 185 34.03 -70.31 46.17
C ASP A 185 33.26 -71.02 47.29
N LEU A 186 31.96 -70.76 47.40
CA LEU A 186 31.08 -71.40 48.38
C LEU A 186 31.01 -72.92 48.18
N GLU A 187 30.88 -73.39 46.95
CA GLU A 187 30.87 -74.83 46.64
C GLU A 187 32.17 -75.50 47.10
N ARG A 188 33.32 -74.89 46.82
CA ARG A 188 34.63 -75.40 47.26
C ARG A 188 34.75 -75.44 48.77
N GLN A 189 34.33 -74.38 49.48
CA GLN A 189 34.36 -74.32 50.93
C GLN A 189 33.45 -75.38 51.57
N LEU A 190 32.22 -75.53 51.07
CA LEU A 190 31.29 -76.54 51.55
C LEU A 190 31.81 -77.96 51.26
N GLY A 191 32.42 -78.19 50.10
CA GLY A 191 33.06 -79.44 49.75
C GLY A 191 34.19 -79.82 50.72
N GLN A 192 35.06 -78.87 51.05
CA GLN A 192 36.13 -79.06 52.04
C GLN A 192 35.56 -79.41 53.42
N MET A 193 34.56 -78.66 53.88
CA MET A 193 33.95 -78.89 55.19
C MET A 193 33.24 -80.25 55.26
N LEU A 194 32.54 -80.65 54.19
CA LEU A 194 31.95 -82.00 54.08
C LEU A 194 33.01 -83.10 54.10
N GLN A 195 34.17 -82.89 53.48
CA GLN A 195 35.27 -83.84 53.49
C GLN A 195 35.87 -83.99 54.90
N VAL A 196 36.05 -82.88 55.63
CA VAL A 196 36.46 -82.90 57.05
C VAL A 196 35.44 -83.68 57.90
N VAL A 197 34.14 -83.42 57.71
CA VAL A 197 33.08 -84.13 58.44
C VAL A 197 33.05 -85.63 58.10
N ARG A 198 33.20 -86.01 56.83
CA ARG A 198 33.29 -87.44 56.43
C ARG A 198 34.48 -88.12 57.09
N ASN A 199 35.65 -87.48 57.06
CA ASN A 199 36.87 -87.99 57.68
C ASN A 199 36.69 -88.14 59.21
N GLY A 200 36.13 -87.14 59.88
CA GLY A 200 35.84 -87.19 61.32
C GLY A 200 34.83 -88.29 61.68
N ARG A 201 33.76 -88.46 60.89
CA ARG A 201 32.79 -89.56 61.09
C ARG A 201 33.42 -90.94 60.88
N GLN A 202 34.31 -91.10 59.91
CA GLN A 202 35.05 -92.35 59.70
C GLN A 202 35.97 -92.67 60.88
N GLN A 203 36.64 -91.66 61.46
CA GLN A 203 37.45 -91.81 62.67
C GLN A 203 36.64 -92.30 63.88
N VAL A 204 35.48 -91.69 64.14
CA VAL A 204 34.61 -92.10 65.27
C VAL A 204 34.08 -93.53 65.08
N ARG A 205 33.78 -93.92 63.83
CA ARG A 205 33.31 -95.29 63.52
C ARG A 205 34.42 -96.35 63.66
N HIS A 206 35.69 -95.93 63.62
CA HIS A 206 36.86 -96.78 63.89
C HIS A 206 37.41 -96.63 65.32
N GLN A 207 36.77 -95.82 66.17
CA GLN A 207 37.10 -95.75 67.59
C GLN A 207 36.32 -96.87 68.30
N PRO A 208 36.97 -97.97 68.73
CA PRO A 208 36.28 -98.98 69.51
C PRO A 208 35.86 -98.31 70.83
N THR A 209 34.60 -98.49 71.22
CA THR A 209 34.08 -98.08 72.53
C THR A 209 34.80 -98.88 73.61
N ASN A 210 36.01 -98.47 74.00
CA ASN A 210 36.74 -99.10 75.08
C ASN A 210 36.32 -98.42 76.39
N GLY A 211 35.23 -98.94 76.96
CA GLY A 211 34.93 -98.73 78.36
C GLY A 211 36.00 -99.40 79.24
N LYS A 212 36.24 -98.75 80.39
CA LYS A 212 36.98 -99.21 81.57
C LYS A 212 38.51 -99.06 81.58
N THR A 213 38.92 -98.25 82.56
CA THR A 213 39.93 -98.56 83.58
C THR A 213 41.36 -98.78 83.11
N HIS A 214 42.27 -97.88 83.51
CA HIS A 214 43.34 -98.22 84.46
C HIS A 214 44.04 -96.96 84.99
N LEU A 215 44.02 -96.80 86.32
CA LEU A 215 45.07 -96.15 87.08
C LEU A 215 46.42 -96.77 86.68
N ASN A 216 47.47 -95.97 86.46
CA ASN A 216 48.62 -95.96 87.38
C ASN A 216 49.63 -94.84 87.07
N GLU A 217 49.95 -94.12 88.14
CA GLU A 217 51.20 -93.49 88.58
C GLU A 217 52.52 -93.53 87.75
N ARG A 218 53.26 -92.41 87.94
CA ARG A 218 54.72 -92.17 87.85
C ARG A 218 55.31 -92.11 86.42
N HIS A 219 56.25 -91.23 86.08
CA HIS A 219 57.32 -90.61 86.87
C HIS A 219 57.58 -89.13 86.50
N GLU A 220 57.96 -88.40 87.53
CA GLU A 220 58.95 -87.32 87.57
C GLU A 220 59.90 -87.23 86.36
N ARG A 221 60.19 -86.02 85.89
CA ARG A 221 61.51 -85.35 86.06
C ARG A 221 61.59 -83.99 85.35
N ARG A 222 61.85 -83.00 86.20
CA ARG A 222 62.89 -81.95 86.09
C ARG A 222 62.63 -80.70 85.24
N ALA A 223 62.58 -79.62 86.03
CA ALA A 223 63.28 -78.35 85.94
C ALA A 223 62.72 -77.30 84.97
#